data_AF-A0A7C5IRY4-F1
#
_entry.id   AF-A0A7C5IRY4-F1
#
_cell.length_a   1.000
_cell.length_b   1.000
_cell.length_c   1.000
_cell.angle_alpha   90.00
_cell.angle_beta   90.00
_cell.angle_gamma   90.00
#
_symmetry.space_group_name_H-M   'P 1'
#
loop_
_entity.id
_entity.type
_entity.pdbx_description
1 polymer ?
#
loop_
_entity_poly.entity_id
_entity_poly.type
_entity_poly.pdbx_seq_one_letter_code
_entity_poly.pdbx_strand_id
1 'polypeptide(L)'
;DYDGMMKEALVLAKIHPNITVKVPMIREGVKVIKTLSERGIKTNCTLIFSPVQALVAAKAGATYVSPFLGRLDDVGHDGMDLIHSIREIFDNYGYATEILAASIRHTLHVVNCAEAGADVATMPLNVIDKLIKHPLTDNGLAKFLADHKKNMGQNS
;
A
#
# COMPACT_ATOMS: atom_id res chain seq x y z
N ASP A 1 13.15 -18.28 12.64
CA ASP A 1 13.86 -19.04 11.59
C ASP A 1 12.85 -19.43 10.50
N TYR A 2 13.26 -20.17 9.48
CA TYR A 2 12.36 -20.61 8.40
C TYR A 2 11.21 -21.49 8.92
N ASP A 3 11.51 -22.49 9.75
CA ASP A 3 10.52 -23.45 10.23
C ASP A 3 9.44 -22.81 11.10
N GLY A 4 9.83 -21.89 12.00
CA GLY A 4 8.90 -21.11 12.80
C GLY A 4 7.96 -20.26 11.94
N MET A 5 8.51 -19.53 10.96
CA MET A 5 7.70 -18.72 10.04
C MET A 5 6.75 -19.57 9.20
N MET A 6 7.18 -20.75 8.73
CA MET A 6 6.33 -21.68 7.99
C MET A 6 5.17 -22.21 8.85
N LYS A 7 5.44 -22.55 10.11
CA LYS A 7 4.39 -23.03 11.03
C LYS A 7 3.32 -21.97 11.23
N GLU A 8 3.71 -20.73 11.51
CA GLU A 8 2.79 -19.61 11.70
C GLU A 8 2.02 -19.28 10.40
N ALA A 9 2.71 -19.23 9.27
CA ALA A 9 2.11 -18.95 7.97
C ALA A 9 0.99 -19.94 7.62
N LEU A 10 1.20 -21.23 7.86
CA LEU A 10 0.20 -22.27 7.59
C LEU A 10 -0.99 -22.23 8.55
N VAL A 11 -0.80 -21.76 9.79
CA VAL A 11 -1.90 -21.51 10.72
C VAL A 11 -2.74 -20.34 10.22
N LEU A 12 -2.10 -19.22 9.86
CA LEU A 12 -2.78 -18.02 9.37
C LEU A 12 -3.55 -18.28 8.06
N ALA A 13 -2.94 -18.98 7.11
CA ALA A 13 -3.55 -19.30 5.82
C ALA A 13 -4.83 -20.15 5.94
N LYS A 14 -5.00 -20.91 7.03
CA LYS A 14 -6.19 -21.73 7.27
C LYS A 14 -7.38 -20.95 7.85
N ILE A 15 -7.15 -19.74 8.38
CA ILE A 15 -8.21 -18.97 9.05
C ILE A 15 -9.25 -18.50 8.02
N HIS A 16 -8.83 -18.00 6.85
CA HIS A 16 -9.74 -17.51 5.81
C HIS A 16 -9.03 -17.38 4.45
N PRO A 17 -9.70 -17.66 3.30
CA PRO A 17 -9.09 -17.56 1.96
C PRO A 17 -8.58 -16.16 1.56
N ASN A 18 -9.07 -15.11 2.21
CA ASN A 18 -8.64 -13.72 1.96
C ASN A 18 -7.39 -13.31 2.76
N ILE A 19 -6.82 -14.20 3.56
CA ILE A 19 -5.62 -13.87 4.33
C ILE A 19 -4.40 -13.88 3.42
N THR A 20 -3.64 -12.81 3.53
CA THR A 20 -2.30 -12.69 2.96
C THR A 20 -1.28 -12.80 4.08
N VAL A 21 -0.39 -13.77 4.01
CA VAL A 21 0.65 -13.97 5.04
C VAL A 21 1.71 -12.88 4.91
N LYS A 22 1.88 -12.06 5.95
CA LYS A 22 2.95 -11.06 5.99
C LYS A 22 4.29 -11.72 6.32
N VAL A 23 5.30 -11.50 5.50
CA VAL A 23 6.64 -12.08 5.66
C VAL A 23 7.68 -10.95 5.57
N PRO A 24 8.60 -10.81 6.54
CA PRO A 24 9.61 -9.75 6.48
C PRO A 24 10.66 -10.04 5.39
N MET A 25 11.21 -8.98 4.80
CA MET A 25 12.32 -9.04 3.86
C MET A 25 13.64 -9.42 4.56
N ILE A 26 13.83 -10.73 4.76
CA ILE A 26 15.06 -11.36 5.26
C ILE A 26 15.31 -12.66 4.49
N ARG A 27 16.53 -13.21 4.55
CA ARG A 27 16.92 -14.45 3.84
C ARG A 27 15.92 -15.59 4.02
N GLU A 28 15.56 -15.89 5.27
CA GLU A 28 14.60 -16.97 5.56
C GLU A 28 13.18 -16.60 5.11
N GLY A 29 12.81 -15.32 5.14
CA GLY A 29 11.52 -14.82 4.66
C GLY A 29 11.35 -15.01 3.15
N VAL A 30 12.42 -14.79 2.37
CA VAL A 30 12.41 -15.05 0.92
C VAL A 30 12.17 -16.55 0.63
N LYS A 31 12.78 -17.45 1.40
CA LYS A 31 12.52 -18.91 1.28
C LYS A 31 11.07 -19.26 1.63
N VAL A 32 10.51 -18.64 2.66
CA VAL A 32 9.10 -18.80 3.07
C VAL A 32 8.18 -18.33 1.95
N ILE A 33 8.41 -17.14 1.39
CA ILE A 33 7.61 -16.58 0.28
C ILE A 33 7.58 -17.57 -0.89
N LYS A 34 8.75 -18.08 -1.31
CA LYS A 34 8.83 -19.08 -2.38
C LYS A 34 7.99 -20.32 -2.09
N THR A 35 8.15 -20.89 -0.90
CA THR A 35 7.45 -22.11 -0.50
C THR A 35 5.93 -21.90 -0.41
N LEU A 36 5.48 -20.74 0.05
CA LEU A 36 4.05 -20.40 0.14
C LEU A 36 3.46 -20.13 -1.24
N SER A 37 4.21 -19.46 -2.12
CA SER A 37 3.81 -19.18 -3.50
C SER A 37 3.60 -20.46 -4.30
N GLU A 38 4.52 -21.43 -4.19
CA GLU A 38 4.39 -22.77 -4.79
C GLU A 38 3.17 -23.55 -4.28
N ARG A 39 2.63 -23.18 -3.11
CA ARG A 39 1.40 -23.75 -2.52
C ARG A 39 0.14 -22.93 -2.83
N GLY A 40 0.25 -21.87 -3.63
CA GLY A 40 -0.85 -20.96 -3.94
C GLY A 40 -1.31 -20.08 -2.76
N ILE A 41 -0.48 -19.94 -1.73
CA ILE A 41 -0.80 -19.11 -0.56
C ILE A 41 -0.29 -17.69 -0.80
N LYS A 42 -1.20 -16.71 -0.72
CA LYS A 42 -0.87 -15.29 -0.93
C LYS A 42 0.07 -14.78 0.15
N THR A 43 1.06 -14.01 -0.27
CA THR A 43 2.07 -13.43 0.63
C THR A 43 2.25 -11.94 0.40
N ASN A 44 2.54 -11.20 1.48
CA ASN A 44 2.92 -9.80 1.44
C ASN A 44 4.31 -9.66 2.06
N CYS A 45 5.30 -9.35 1.24
CA CYS A 45 6.64 -9.09 1.73
C CYS A 45 6.74 -7.68 2.32
N THR A 46 7.02 -7.57 3.61
CA THR A 46 7.06 -6.30 4.36
C THR A 46 8.49 -5.90 4.73
N LEU A 47 8.67 -4.65 5.21
CA LEU A 47 9.98 -4.08 5.57
C LEU A 47 10.92 -3.95 4.36
N ILE A 48 10.37 -3.50 3.23
CA ILE A 48 11.14 -3.21 2.02
C ILE A 48 11.55 -1.73 2.04
N PHE A 49 12.85 -1.49 1.84
CA PHE A 49 13.48 -0.16 1.86
C PHE A 49 14.36 0.09 0.63
N SER A 50 14.45 -0.86 -0.31
CA SER A 50 15.16 -0.67 -1.59
C SER A 50 14.48 -1.39 -2.76
N PRO A 51 14.68 -0.93 -4.01
CA PRO A 51 14.04 -1.57 -5.17
C PRO A 51 14.51 -3.01 -5.39
N VAL A 52 15.78 -3.31 -5.09
CA VAL A 52 16.34 -4.67 -5.21
C VAL A 52 15.68 -5.64 -4.22
N GLN A 53 15.31 -5.17 -3.02
CA GLN A 53 14.54 -5.99 -2.09
C GLN A 53 13.16 -6.35 -2.66
N ALA A 54 12.45 -5.38 -3.25
CA ALA A 54 11.17 -5.63 -3.91
C ALA A 54 11.33 -6.62 -5.07
N LEU A 55 12.37 -6.46 -5.89
CA LEU A 55 12.69 -7.38 -6.99
C LEU A 55 12.92 -8.81 -6.49
N VAL A 56 13.67 -9.00 -5.40
CA VAL A 56 13.90 -10.32 -4.81
C VAL A 56 12.60 -10.94 -4.31
N ALA A 57 11.72 -10.16 -3.66
CA ALA A 57 10.42 -10.64 -3.21
C ALA A 57 9.52 -11.05 -4.38
N ALA A 58 9.45 -10.24 -5.44
CA ALA A 58 8.68 -10.54 -6.64
C ALA A 58 9.18 -11.83 -7.31
N LYS A 59 10.51 -11.99 -7.46
CA LYS A 59 11.12 -13.23 -7.98
C LYS A 59 10.84 -14.46 -7.13
N ALA A 60 10.65 -14.29 -5.82
CA ALA A 60 10.24 -15.37 -4.93
C ALA A 60 8.74 -15.70 -5.04
N GLY A 61 7.96 -14.93 -5.79
CA GLY A 61 6.54 -15.15 -5.99
C GLY A 61 5.64 -14.46 -4.95
N ALA A 62 6.10 -13.35 -4.37
CA ALA A 62 5.27 -12.53 -3.51
C ALA A 62 4.02 -12.01 -4.25
N THR A 63 2.87 -12.02 -3.59
CA THR A 63 1.65 -11.40 -4.12
C THR A 63 1.72 -9.88 -4.00
N TYR A 64 2.18 -9.41 -2.83
CA TYR A 64 2.41 -7.99 -2.56
C TYR A 64 3.84 -7.74 -2.08
N VAL A 65 4.35 -6.55 -2.39
CA VAL A 65 5.51 -5.95 -1.74
C VAL A 65 5.08 -4.69 -1.00
N SER A 66 5.50 -4.53 0.25
CA SER A 66 5.22 -3.34 1.07
C SER A 66 6.48 -2.49 1.29
N PRO A 67 6.80 -1.56 0.37
CA PRO A 67 7.81 -0.53 0.58
C PRO A 67 7.38 0.47 1.66
N PHE A 68 8.28 0.84 2.58
CA PHE A 68 7.99 1.71 3.72
C PHE A 68 8.50 3.14 3.47
N LEU A 69 7.82 3.87 2.59
CA LEU A 69 8.26 5.21 2.15
C LEU A 69 8.37 6.22 3.30
N GLY A 70 7.35 6.32 4.16
CA GLY A 70 7.38 7.26 5.29
C GLY A 70 8.30 6.87 6.44
N ARG A 71 9.10 5.80 6.32
CA ARG A 71 10.25 5.54 7.20
C ARG A 71 11.56 5.93 6.53
N LEU A 72 11.62 5.99 5.20
CA LEU A 72 12.73 6.57 4.46
C LEU A 72 12.75 8.10 4.65
N ASP A 73 11.57 8.72 4.62
CA ASP A 73 11.42 10.15 4.92
C ASP A 73 11.98 10.50 6.30
N ASP A 74 11.69 9.66 7.31
CA ASP A 74 12.17 9.86 8.69
C ASP A 74 13.71 9.88 8.80
N VAL A 75 14.42 9.29 7.84
CA VAL A 75 15.89 9.22 7.79
C VAL A 75 16.49 10.08 6.68
N GLY A 76 15.73 11.01 6.11
CA GLY A 76 16.21 12.03 5.18
C GLY A 76 16.31 11.60 3.71
N HIS A 77 15.62 10.53 3.33
CA HIS A 77 15.48 10.10 1.93
C HIS A 77 14.09 10.46 1.42
N ASP A 78 13.93 10.75 0.13
CA ASP A 78 12.60 10.80 -0.47
C ASP A 78 12.06 9.37 -0.65
N GLY A 79 11.07 8.99 0.14
CA GLY A 79 10.45 7.68 0.07
C GLY A 79 9.70 7.42 -1.24
N MET A 80 9.32 8.46 -2.00
CA MET A 80 8.63 8.29 -3.28
C MET A 80 9.54 7.74 -4.38
N ASP A 81 10.85 8.03 -4.34
CA ASP A 81 11.84 7.48 -5.27
C ASP A 81 11.82 5.95 -5.26
N LEU A 82 11.57 5.36 -4.08
CA LEU A 82 11.43 3.91 -3.92
C LEU A 82 10.23 3.37 -4.69
N ILE A 83 9.08 4.05 -4.63
CA ILE A 83 7.85 3.61 -5.32
C ILE A 83 8.04 3.69 -6.83
N HIS A 84 8.54 4.81 -7.34
CA HIS A 84 8.82 4.99 -8.77
C HIS A 84 9.78 3.92 -9.30
N SER A 85 10.89 3.70 -8.59
CA SER A 85 11.88 2.69 -8.99
C SER A 85 11.30 1.27 -9.00
N ILE A 86 10.47 0.92 -8.01
CA ILE A 86 9.83 -0.41 -7.97
C ILE A 86 8.84 -0.54 -9.14
N ARG A 87 8.02 0.48 -9.40
CA ARG A 87 7.07 0.49 -10.51
C ARG A 87 7.77 0.24 -11.84
N GLU A 88 8.79 1.03 -12.13
CA GLU A 88 9.57 0.91 -13.36
C GLU A 88 10.17 -0.50 -13.52
N ILE A 89 10.77 -1.03 -12.45
CA ILE A 89 11.33 -2.40 -12.46
C ILE A 89 10.22 -3.43 -12.70
N PHE A 90 9.08 -3.31 -12.03
CA PHE A 90 7.99 -4.28 -12.19
C PHE A 90 7.43 -4.27 -13.60
N ASP A 91 7.30 -3.09 -14.20
CA ASP A 91 6.80 -2.94 -15.57
C ASP A 91 7.81 -3.47 -16.60
N ASN A 92 9.10 -3.18 -16.41
CA ASN A 92 10.17 -3.67 -17.29
C ASN A 92 10.25 -5.20 -17.37
N TYR A 93 9.95 -5.90 -16.28
CA TYR A 93 10.00 -7.36 -16.21
C TYR A 93 8.61 -8.04 -16.29
N GLY A 94 7.53 -7.26 -16.33
CA GLY A 94 6.16 -7.78 -16.33
C GLY A 94 5.79 -8.55 -15.06
N TYR A 95 6.28 -8.12 -13.88
CA TYR A 95 5.89 -8.76 -12.62
C TYR A 95 4.43 -8.44 -12.28
N ALA A 96 3.65 -9.48 -12.00
CA ALA A 96 2.28 -9.37 -11.49
C ALA A 96 2.20 -9.11 -9.98
N THR A 97 3.34 -9.02 -9.29
CA THR A 97 3.40 -8.66 -7.86
C THR A 97 2.91 -7.22 -7.69
N GLU A 98 1.98 -7.02 -6.77
CA GLU A 98 1.37 -5.71 -6.52
C GLU A 98 2.21 -4.87 -5.54
N ILE A 99 2.38 -3.59 -5.85
CA ILE A 99 3.04 -2.59 -5.00
C ILE A 99 2.02 -2.09 -3.98
N LEU A 100 2.20 -2.50 -2.72
CA LEU A 100 1.41 -2.04 -1.59
C LEU A 100 2.17 -0.92 -0.88
N ALA A 101 1.96 0.33 -1.30
CA ALA A 101 2.55 1.50 -0.67
C ALA A 101 2.17 1.56 0.82
N ALA A 102 3.18 1.44 1.69
CA ALA A 102 3.01 1.37 3.14
C ALA A 102 3.77 2.50 3.84
N SER A 103 3.47 2.68 5.13
CA SER A 103 4.00 3.79 5.92
C SER A 103 3.61 5.17 5.38
N ILE A 104 2.42 5.29 4.79
CA ILE A 104 1.84 6.56 4.34
C ILE A 104 1.52 7.45 5.55
N ARG A 105 1.93 8.73 5.50
CA ARG A 105 1.85 9.69 6.62
C ARG A 105 0.85 10.81 6.41
N HIS A 106 0.63 11.21 5.15
CA HIS A 106 -0.22 12.32 4.79
C HIS A 106 -0.84 12.13 3.40
N THR A 107 -1.83 12.95 3.07
CA THR A 107 -2.59 12.87 1.82
C THR A 107 -1.70 13.03 0.58
N LEU A 108 -0.63 13.80 0.66
CA LEU A 108 0.32 13.95 -0.45
C LEU A 108 1.04 12.63 -0.82
N HIS A 109 1.33 11.75 0.14
CA HIS A 109 1.85 10.41 -0.20
C HIS A 109 0.84 9.60 -0.99
N VAL A 110 -0.45 9.75 -0.69
CA VAL A 110 -1.50 8.96 -1.35
C VAL A 110 -1.60 9.33 -2.83
N VAL A 111 -1.65 10.62 -3.15
CA VAL A 111 -1.67 11.07 -4.55
C VAL A 111 -0.37 10.73 -5.26
N ASN A 112 0.80 10.97 -4.64
CA ASN A 112 2.08 10.65 -5.28
C ASN A 112 2.24 9.13 -5.52
N CYS A 113 1.78 8.27 -4.60
CA CYS A 113 1.77 6.82 -4.80
C CYS A 113 0.82 6.40 -5.94
N ALA A 114 -0.35 7.04 -6.05
CA ALA A 114 -1.28 6.77 -7.13
C ALA A 114 -0.71 7.20 -8.50
N GLU A 115 -0.07 8.37 -8.57
CA GLU A 115 0.62 8.87 -9.77
C GLU A 115 1.82 8.00 -10.14
N ALA A 116 2.54 7.48 -9.14
CA ALA A 116 3.64 6.54 -9.33
C ALA A 116 3.19 5.13 -9.76
N GLY A 117 1.89 4.85 -9.83
CA GLY A 117 1.37 3.54 -10.25
C GLY A 117 1.45 2.45 -9.18
N ALA A 118 1.41 2.81 -7.89
CA ALA A 118 1.24 1.84 -6.82
C ALA A 118 -0.15 1.18 -6.92
N ASP A 119 -0.22 -0.14 -6.79
CA ASP A 119 -1.44 -0.92 -6.95
C ASP A 119 -2.37 -0.81 -5.72
N VAL A 120 -1.78 -0.73 -4.53
CA VAL A 120 -2.50 -0.66 -3.25
C VAL A 120 -1.84 0.37 -2.33
N ALA A 121 -2.62 1.03 -1.49
CA ALA A 121 -2.13 1.90 -0.43
C ALA A 121 -2.68 1.45 0.93
N THR A 122 -1.80 1.33 1.93
CA THR A 122 -2.22 1.14 3.34
C THR A 122 -1.80 2.36 4.16
N MET A 123 -2.77 2.93 4.89
CA MET A 123 -2.56 4.14 5.66
C MET A 123 -3.40 4.13 6.94
N PRO A 124 -3.02 4.92 7.97
CA PRO A 124 -3.83 5.03 9.17
C PRO A 124 -5.15 5.80 8.92
N LEU A 125 -6.16 5.55 9.76
CA LEU A 125 -7.50 6.13 9.62
C LEU A 125 -7.49 7.67 9.52
N ASN A 126 -6.63 8.34 10.27
CA ASN A 126 -6.52 9.80 10.24
C ASN A 126 -6.08 10.37 8.88
N VAL A 127 -5.39 9.59 8.04
CA VAL A 127 -5.07 9.99 6.66
C VAL A 127 -6.28 9.76 5.77
N ILE A 128 -6.97 8.63 5.92
CA ILE A 128 -8.20 8.29 5.17
C ILE A 128 -9.25 9.39 5.35
N ASP A 129 -9.50 9.80 6.59
CA ASP A 129 -10.49 10.84 6.91
C ASP A 129 -10.18 12.18 6.23
N LYS A 130 -8.89 12.47 6.02
CA LYS A 130 -8.45 13.70 5.35
C LYS A 130 -8.61 13.65 3.83
N LEU A 131 -8.66 12.47 3.22
CA LEU A 131 -8.75 12.33 1.75
C LEU A 131 -10.00 12.97 1.16
N ILE A 132 -11.10 12.99 1.91
CA ILE A 132 -12.39 13.52 1.47
C ILE A 132 -12.66 14.94 1.94
N LYS A 133 -11.67 15.61 2.56
CA LYS A 133 -11.83 16.94 3.15
C LYS A 133 -11.12 17.97 2.29
N HIS A 134 -11.85 19.02 1.91
CA HIS A 134 -11.29 20.17 1.22
C HIS A 134 -12.10 21.44 1.55
N PRO A 135 -11.47 22.56 1.98
CA PRO A 135 -12.20 23.76 2.39
C PRO A 135 -13.12 24.32 1.29
N LEU A 136 -12.72 24.22 0.02
CA LEU A 136 -13.57 24.67 -1.09
C LEU A 136 -14.80 23.79 -1.30
N THR A 137 -14.73 22.49 -0.95
CA THR A 137 -15.89 21.59 -0.99
C THR A 137 -16.91 22.03 0.05
N ASP A 138 -16.46 22.27 1.28
CA ASP A 138 -17.32 22.71 2.38
C ASP A 138 -17.94 24.09 2.07
N ASN A 139 -17.13 25.04 1.60
CA ASN A 139 -17.59 26.36 1.20
C ASN A 139 -18.60 26.32 0.04
N GLY A 140 -18.34 25.47 -0.96
CA GLY A 140 -19.25 25.26 -2.09
C GLY A 140 -20.60 24.71 -1.64
N LEU A 141 -20.59 23.69 -0.78
CA LEU A 141 -21.82 23.12 -0.22
C LEU A 141 -22.61 24.14 0.60
N ALA A 142 -21.92 24.91 1.45
CA ALA A 142 -22.56 25.96 2.25
C ALA A 142 -23.25 27.01 1.36
N LYS A 143 -22.59 27.42 0.27
CA LYS A 143 -23.16 28.36 -0.70
C LYS A 143 -24.39 27.77 -1.41
N PHE A 144 -24.32 26.53 -1.88
CA PHE A 144 -25.46 25.87 -2.53
C PHE A 144 -26.68 25.78 -1.60
N LEU A 145 -26.47 25.45 -0.32
CA LEU A 145 -27.55 25.39 0.66
C LEU A 145 -28.17 26.77 0.96
N ALA A 146 -27.36 27.82 0.99
CA ALA A 146 -27.84 29.19 1.18
C ALA A 146 -28.68 29.67 0.00
N ASP A 147 -28.20 29.46 -1.23
CA ASP A 147 -28.92 29.83 -2.45
C ASP A 147 -30.25 29.07 -2.59
N HIS A 148 -30.26 27.78 -2.26
CA HIS A 148 -31.47 26.96 -2.28
C HIS A 148 -32.53 27.45 -1.28
N LYS A 149 -32.13 27.81 -0.05
CA LYS A 149 -33.06 28.38 0.95
C LYS A 149 -33.66 29.71 0.49
N LYS A 150 -32.84 30.56 -0.15
CA LYS A 150 -33.29 31.85 -0.68
C LYS A 150 -34.35 31.67 -1.78
N ASN A 151 -34.16 30.69 -2.67
CA ASN A 151 -35.10 30.43 -3.77
C ASN A 151 -36.41 29.79 -3.28
N MET A 152 -36.36 28.94 -2.25
CA MET A 152 -37.58 28.36 -1.63
C MET A 152 -38.41 29.40 -0.88
N GLY A 153 -37.78 30.37 -0.21
CA GLY A 153 -38.47 31.44 0.51
C GLY A 153 -39.04 32.57 -0.36
N GLN A 154 -38.77 32.57 -1.67
CA GLN A 154 -39.35 33.50 -2.64
C GLN A 154 -40.62 32.94 -3.33
N ASN A 155 -40.93 31.66 -3.14
CA ASN A 155 -42.10 30.99 -3.73
C ASN A 155 -43.25 30.77 -2.71
N SER A 156 -43.22 31.46 -1.57
CA SER A 156 -44.22 31.45 -0.50
C SER A 156 -44.56 32.88 -0.10
#